data_AF-F8KTW3-F1
#
_entry.id   AF-F8KTW3-F1
#
_cell.length_a   1.000
_cell.length_b   1.000
_cell.length_c   1.000
_cell.angle_alpha   90.00
_cell.angle_beta   90.00
_cell.angle_gamma   90.00
#
_symmetry.space_group_name_H-M   'P 1'
#
loop_
_entity.id
_entity.type
_entity.pdbx_description
1 polymer ?
#
loop_
_entity_poly.entity_id
_entity_poly.type
_entity_poly.pdbx_seq_one_letter_code
_entity_poly.pdbx_strand_id
1 'polypeptide(L)' 'MVGKELPFNDLKKSIQQAQIPHLKEVFALDVYPQSPQEIALSLRLKIQSQESLVDSQLQEVVDRVLQILSTHFKAKLK' A
#
# COMPACT_ATOMS: atom_id res chain seq x y z
N MET A 1 -4.73 4.15 8.08
CA MET A 1 -5.81 3.56 8.90
C MET A 1 -6.81 2.89 7.98
N VAL A 2 -7.22 1.67 8.30
CA VAL A 2 -8.21 0.86 7.57
C VAL A 2 -9.14 0.14 8.55
N GLY A 3 -10.29 -0.33 8.09
CA GLY A 3 -11.22 -1.11 8.92
C GLY A 3 -10.58 -2.41 9.43
N LYS A 4 -10.87 -2.77 10.68
CA LYS A 4 -10.25 -3.92 11.37
C LYS A 4 -10.53 -5.28 10.72
N GLU A 5 -11.67 -5.42 10.04
CA GLU A 5 -12.07 -6.66 9.38
C GLU A 5 -11.39 -6.88 8.03
N LEU A 6 -10.64 -5.89 7.53
CA LEU A 6 -10.04 -5.92 6.21
C LEU A 6 -8.86 -6.90 6.15
N PRO A 7 -8.93 -8.00 5.39
CA PRO A 7 -7.82 -8.91 5.24
C PRO A 7 -6.69 -8.25 4.43
N PHE A 8 -5.46 -8.26 4.95
CA PHE A 8 -4.29 -7.75 4.22
C PHE A 8 -4.14 -8.40 2.83
N ASN A 9 -4.56 -9.66 2.68
CA ASN A 9 -4.51 -10.36 1.40
C ASN A 9 -5.34 -9.68 0.30
N ASP A 10 -6.50 -9.10 0.64
CA ASP A 10 -7.36 -8.43 -0.34
C ASP A 10 -6.75 -7.09 -0.78
N LEU A 11 -6.14 -6.37 0.18
CA LEU A 11 -5.35 -5.18 -0.09
C LEU A 11 -4.18 -5.48 -1.02
N LYS A 12 -3.41 -6.53 -0.69
CA LYS A 12 -2.26 -6.97 -1.49
C LYS A 12 -2.68 -7.32 -2.91
N LYS A 13 -3.77 -8.10 -3.08
CA LYS A 13 -4.31 -8.46 -4.39
C LYS A 13 -4.70 -7.23 -5.21
N SER A 14 -5.42 -6.28 -4.61
CA SER A 14 -5.85 -5.04 -5.27
C SER A 14 -4.64 -4.23 -5.79
N ILE A 15 -3.58 -4.10 -4.99
CA ILE A 15 -2.36 -3.40 -5.41
C ILE A 15 -1.63 -4.17 -6.52
N GLN A 16 -1.55 -5.50 -6.44
CA GLN A 16 -0.91 -6.33 -7.46
C GLN A 16 -1.66 -6.30 -8.80
N GLN A 17 -2.99 -6.26 -8.77
CA GLN A 17 -3.85 -6.17 -9.96
C GLN A 17 -3.70 -4.83 -10.69
N ALA A 18 -3.32 -3.77 -9.99
CA ALA A 18 -3.09 -2.46 -10.59
C ALA A 18 -1.80 -2.37 -11.44
N GLN A 19 -0.96 -3.41 -11.42
CA GLN A 19 0.25 -3.52 -12.25
C GLN A 19 1.11 -2.25 -12.22
N ILE A 20 1.31 -1.69 -11.04
CA ILE A 20 2.07 -0.43 -10.87
C ILE A 20 3.51 -0.66 -11.35
N PRO A 21 4.03 0.18 -12.27
CA PRO A 21 5.41 0.06 -12.74
C PRO A 21 6.42 0.01 -11.61
N HIS A 22 7.44 -0.83 -11.75
CA HIS A 22 8.54 -1.00 -10.78
C HIS A 22 8.15 -1.55 -9.40
N LEU A 23 6.87 -1.61 -9.04
CA LEU A 23 6.41 -2.25 -7.81
C LEU A 23 6.50 -3.78 -7.97
N LYS A 24 7.40 -4.41 -7.21
CA LYS A 24 7.58 -5.87 -7.23
C LYS A 24 6.73 -6.57 -6.20
N GLU A 25 6.78 -6.08 -4.96
CA GLU A 25 6.18 -6.76 -3.82
C GLU A 25 5.65 -5.76 -2.79
N VAL A 26 4.61 -6.19 -2.07
CA VAL A 26 4.00 -5.47 -0.96
C VAL A 26 3.93 -6.40 0.24
N PHE A 27 4.45 -5.92 1.38
CA PHE A 27 4.46 -6.65 2.65
C PHE A 27 3.72 -5.87 3.71
N ALA A 28 2.97 -6.58 4.54
CA ALA A 28 2.56 -6.06 5.84
C ALA A 28 3.77 -6.15 6.76
N LEU A 29 4.17 -5.02 7.34
CA LEU A 29 5.22 -4.99 8.35
C LEU A 29 4.63 -5.13 9.75
N ASP A 30 3.57 -4.38 10.01
CA ASP A 30 2.97 -4.34 11.33
C ASP A 30 1.51 -3.91 11.26
N VAL A 31 0.74 -4.32 12.26
CA VAL A 31 -0.68 -4.00 12.42
C VAL A 31 -0.91 -3.53 13.85
N TYR A 32 -1.24 -2.24 13.98
CA TYR A 32 -1.53 -1.64 15.28
C TYR A 32 -3.03 -1.38 15.42
N PRO A 33 -3.68 -1.78 16.52
CA PRO A 33 -5.02 -1.31 16.81
C PRO A 33 -5.00 0.21 17.01
N GLN A 34 -5.93 0.92 16.36
CA GLN A 34 -6.13 2.36 16.57
C GLN A 34 -7.42 2.64 17.34
N SER A 35 -8.48 1.91 17.00
CA SER A 35 -9.78 2.00 17.67
C SER A 35 -10.45 0.62 17.65
N PRO A 36 -11.60 0.42 18.31
CA PRO A 36 -12.33 -0.85 18.23
C PRO A 36 -12.65 -1.30 16.80
N GLN A 37 -12.76 -0.35 15.87
CA GLN A 37 -13.20 -0.57 14.48
C GLN A 37 -12.07 -0.38 13.45
N GLU A 38 -10.93 0.20 13.83
CA GLU A 38 -9.86 0.56 12.91
C GLU A 38 -8.48 0.07 13.36
N ILE A 39 -7.66 -0.27 12.37
CA ILE A 39 -6.25 -0.60 12.52
C ILE A 39 -5.38 0.40 11.75
N ALA A 40 -4.19 0.69 12.26
CA ALA A 40 -3.10 1.23 11.48
C ALA A 40 -2.29 0.06 10.92
N LEU A 41 -2.06 0.08 9.60
CA LEU A 41 -1.32 -0.94 8.88
C LEU A 41 -0.06 -0.29 8.33
N SER A 42 1.09 -0.84 8.69
CA SER A 42 2.38 -0.45 8.12
C SER A 42 2.70 -1.34 6.92
N LEU A 43 2.92 -0.72 5.77
CA LEU A 43 3.22 -1.40 4.52
C LEU A 43 4.66 -1.14 4.09
N ARG A 44 5.33 -2.18 3.58
CA ARG A 44 6.61 -2.05 2.87
C ARG A 44 6.40 -2.32 1.39
N LEU A 45 6.82 -1.37 0.57
CA LEU A 45 6.83 -1.49 -0.89
C LEU A 45 8.25 -1.84 -1.33
N LYS A 46 8.41 -2.92 -2.10
CA LYS A 46 9.66 -3.23 -2.79
C LYS A 46 9.59 -2.70 -4.20
N ILE A 47 10.28 -1.59 -4.44
CA ILE A 47 10.37 -0.93 -5.74
C ILE A 47 11.71 -1.30 -6.36
N GLN A 48 11.69 -1.83 -7.59
CA GLN A 48 12.89 -2.27 -8.27
C GLN A 48 12.77 -2.05 -9.79
N SER A 49 13.82 -1.44 -10.35
CA SER A 49 14.02 -1.24 -11.77
C SER A 49 15.40 -1.76 -12.19
N GLN A 50 15.61 -1.92 -13.50
CA GLN A 50 16.95 -2.22 -14.04
C GLN A 50 17.84 -0.96 -14.02
N GLU A 51 17.23 0.21 -14.16
CA GLU A 51 17.89 1.51 -14.12
C GLU A 51 17.64 2.19 -12.77
N SER A 52 18.52 3.13 -12.40
CA SER A 52 18.32 3.97 -11.22
C SER A 52 17.05 4.79 -11.37
N LEU A 53 16.16 4.69 -10.39
CA LEU A 53 14.95 5.49 -10.34
C LEU A 53 15.25 6.85 -9.71
N VAL A 54 14.66 7.90 -10.28
CA VAL A 54 14.66 9.24 -9.67
C VAL A 54 13.51 9.36 -8.68
N ASP A 55 13.60 10.32 -7.76
CA ASP A 55 12.63 10.53 -6.69
C ASP A 55 11.18 10.67 -7.19
N SER A 56 10.97 11.33 -8.33
CA SER A 56 9.63 11.48 -8.93
C SER A 56 9.01 10.14 -9.35
N GLN A 57 9.82 9.19 -9.84
CA GLN A 57 9.34 7.86 -10.19
C GLN A 57 9.03 7.02 -8.95
N LEU A 58 9.84 7.15 -7.89
CA LEU A 58 9.55 6.51 -6.61
C LEU A 58 8.25 7.06 -6.00
N GLN A 59 8.07 8.38 -6.04
CA GLN A 59 6.87 9.05 -5.54
C GLN A 59 5.63 8.62 -6.32
N GLU A 60 5.70 8.50 -7.65
CA GLU A 60 4.57 8.04 -8.47
C GLU A 60 4.10 6.63 -8.06
N VAL A 61 5.03 5.72 -7.76
CA VAL A 61 4.67 4.38 -7.27
C VAL A 61 3.93 4.46 -5.94
N VAL A 62 4.45 5.28 -5.01
CA VAL A 62 3.82 5.49 -3.70
C VAL A 62 2.43 6.09 -3.86
N ASP A 63 2.28 7.14 -4.67
CA ASP A 63 1.01 7.83 -4.90
C ASP A 63 -0.04 6.90 -5.51
N ARG A 64 0.34 6.07 -6.49
CA ARG A 64 -0.58 5.07 -7.08
C ARG A 64 -1.04 4.04 -6.04
N VAL A 65 -0.13 3.57 -5.18
CA VAL A 65 -0.51 2.67 -4.08
C VAL A 65 -1.47 3.37 -3.13
N LEU A 66 -1.16 4.59 -2.69
CA LEU A 66 -2.00 5.37 -1.79
C LEU A 66 -3.38 5.65 -2.40
N GLN A 67 -3.45 5.91 -3.71
CA GLN A 67 -4.70 6.10 -4.42
C GLN A 67 -5.58 4.86 -4.35
N ILE A 68 -5.04 3.66 -4.63
CA ILE A 68 -5.78 2.39 -4.51
C ILE A 68 -6.26 2.16 -3.07
N LEU A 69 -5.39 2.44 -2.09
CA LEU A 69 -5.73 2.31 -0.68
C LEU A 69 -6.88 3.23 -0.28
N SER A 70 -6.85 4.47 -0.74
CA SER A 70 -7.89 5.46 -0.49
C SER A 70 -9.21 5.10 -1.18
N THR A 71 -9.18 4.75 -2.48
CA THR A 71 -10.39 4.52 -3.27
C THR A 71 -11.09 3.20 -2.94
N HIS A 72 -10.33 2.10 -2.83
CA HIS A 72 -10.92 0.77 -2.67
C HIS A 72 -11.15 0.41 -1.19
N PHE A 73 -10.35 0.97 -0.29
CA PHE A 73 -10.35 0.57 1.12
C PHE A 73 -10.63 1.72 2.08
N LYS A 74 -10.94 2.92 1.56
CA LYS A 74 -11.17 4.15 2.34
C LYS A 74 -10.03 4.43 3.32
N ALA A 75 -8.81 4.02 2.95
CA ALA A 75 -7.66 4.15 3.81
C ALA A 75 -7.25 5.62 3.97
N LYS A 76 -6.86 6.00 5.18
CA LYS A 76 -6.28 7.32 5.46
C LYS A 76 -4.80 7.19 5.79
N LEU A 77 -3.95 8.00 5.18
CA LEU A 77 -2.54 8.10 5.57
C LEU A 77 -2.47 8.70 6.99
N LYS A 78 -1.56 8.17 7.81
CA LYS A 78 -1.27 8.68 9.16
C LYS A 78 0.16 9.17 9.18
#